data_AF-A0A960SU99-F1
#
_entry.id   AF-A0A960SU99-F1
#
_cell.length_a   1.000
_cell.length_b   1.000
_cell.length_c   1.000
_cell.angle_alpha   90.00
_cell.angle_beta   90.00
_cell.angle_gamma   90.00
#
_symmetry.space_group_name_H-M   'P 1'
#
loop_
_entity.id
_entity.type
_entity.pdbx_description
1 polymer ?
#
loop_
_entity_poly.entity_id
_entity_poly.type
_entity_poly.pdbx_seq_one_letter_code
_entity_poly.pdbx_strand_id
1 'polypeptide(L)' 'MAEIGRDTFRFSASPDGIESRQVGPVLDFTPISYDHANGFTGTMVGIAAQDLVDREMAADSDYFELKNHG' A
#
# COMPACT_ATOMS: atom_id res chain seq x y z
N MET A 1 -7.19 2.09 -1.21
CA MET A 1 -7.21 0.67 -1.61
C MET A 1 -6.00 0.36 -2.46
N ALA A 2 -5.33 -0.77 -2.21
CA ALA A 2 -4.26 -1.28 -3.06
C ALA A 2 -4.72 -2.62 -3.65
N GLU A 3 -4.61 -2.77 -4.97
CA GLU A 3 -4.89 -4.03 -5.66
C GLU A 3 -3.57 -4.61 -6.16
N ILE A 4 -3.31 -5.87 -5.83
CA ILE A 4 -2.08 -6.59 -6.17
C ILE A 4 -2.45 -7.66 -7.20
N GLY A 5 -1.97 -7.48 -8.42
CA GLY A 5 -1.99 -8.49 -9.47
C GLY A 5 -0.74 -9.35 -9.44
N ARG A 6 -0.58 -10.20 -10.45
CA ARG A 6 0.58 -11.13 -10.54
C ARG A 6 1.92 -10.41 -10.57
N ASP A 7 2.04 -9.41 -11.46
CA ASP A 7 3.30 -8.71 -11.72
C ASP A 7 3.20 -7.19 -11.46
N THR A 8 1.99 -6.70 -11.15
CA THR A 8 1.73 -5.27 -11.00
C THR A 8 0.83 -4.98 -9.81
N PHE A 9 0.89 -3.75 -9.31
CA PHE A 9 -0.06 -3.26 -8.32
C PHE A 9 -0.48 -1.82 -8.63
N ARG A 10 -1.65 -1.43 -8.12
CA ARG A 10 -2.22 -0.08 -8.32
C ARG A 10 -2.85 0.43 -7.04
N PHE A 11 -2.85 1.75 -6.88
CA PHE A 11 -3.51 2.43 -5.77
C PHE A 11 -4.75 3.17 -6.24
N SER A 12 -5.77 3.17 -5.40
CA SER A 12 -6.95 4.00 -5.53
C SER A 12 -7.31 4.64 -4.19
N ALA A 13 -7.91 5.83 -4.22
CA ALA A 13 -8.38 6.55 -3.04
C ALA A 13 -9.81 7.06 -3.26
N SER A 14 -10.57 7.13 -2.17
CA SER A 14 -11.95 7.62 -2.15
C SER A 14 -12.10 8.59 -0.98
N PRO A 15 -12.07 9.91 -1.21
CA PRO A 15 -12.22 10.90 -0.15
C PRO A 15 -13.63 10.90 0.49
N ASP A 16 -14.63 10.41 -0.23
CA ASP A 16 -16.03 10.34 0.20
C ASP A 16 -16.44 8.95 0.72
N GLY A 17 -15.56 7.95 0.61
CA GLY A 17 -15.85 6.56 0.94
C GLY A 17 -16.79 5.85 -0.05
N ILE A 18 -17.17 6.51 -1.15
CA ILE A 18 -18.12 5.99 -2.15
C ILE A 18 -17.40 5.79 -3.48
N GLU A 19 -16.85 6.86 -4.05
CA GLU A 19 -16.20 6.82 -5.35
C GLU A 19 -14.69 6.64 -5.22
N SER A 20 -14.20 5.52 -5.72
CA SER A 20 -12.77 5.22 -5.75
C SER A 20 -12.16 5.63 -7.08
N ARG A 21 -11.10 6.44 -7.01
CA ARG A 21 -10.31 6.86 -8.19
C ARG A 21 -8.88 6.38 -8.07
N GLN A 22 -8.30 5.98 -9.19
CA GLN A 22 -6.88 5.61 -9.25
C GLN A 22 -5.99 6.79 -8.85
N VAL A 23 -4.94 6.49 -8.09
CA VAL A 23 -3.90 7.44 -7.70
C VAL A 23 -2.57 6.94 -8.24
N GLY A 24 -1.92 7.74 -9.08
CA GLY A 24 -0.62 7.41 -9.64
C GLY A 24 -0.65 6.32 -10.73
N PRO A 25 0.54 5.85 -11.15
CA PRO A 25 0.68 4.84 -12.20
C PRO A 25 0.38 3.43 -11.69
N VAL A 26 0.28 2.48 -12.61
CA VAL A 26 0.43 1.05 -12.31
C VAL A 26 1.91 0.78 -12.08
N LEU A 27 2.24 0.07 -11.00
CA LEU A 27 3.61 -0.18 -10.55
C LEU A 27 3.98 -1.65 -10.79
N ASP A 28 5.24 -1.88 -11.14
CA ASP A 28 5.85 -3.22 -11.24
C ASP A 28 6.18 -3.74 -9.83
N PHE A 29 5.88 -5.01 -9.58
CA PHE A 29 6.10 -5.67 -8.28
C PHE A 29 7.54 -6.20 -8.13
N THR A 30 8.29 -6.35 -9.24
CA THR A 30 9.65 -6.88 -9.25
C THR A 30 10.60 -6.21 -8.24
N PRO A 31 10.62 -4.86 -8.10
CA PRO A 31 11.59 -4.17 -7.24
C PRO A 31 11.47 -4.50 -5.74
N ILE A 32 10.30 -4.96 -5.29
CA ILE A 32 10.03 -5.27 -3.88
C ILE A 32 10.04 -6.78 -3.60
N SER A 33 10.50 -7.57 -4.57
CA SER A 33 10.72 -9.01 -4.43
C SER A 33 11.99 -9.30 -3.61
N TYR A 34 12.01 -10.49 -3.01
CA TYR A 34 13.21 -11.03 -2.36
C TYR A 34 14.41 -11.03 -3.32
N ASP A 35 14.21 -11.51 -4.55
CA ASP A 35 15.25 -11.70 -5.55
C ASP A 35 15.91 -10.36 -5.92
N HIS A 36 15.11 -9.31 -6.03
CA HIS A 36 15.62 -7.98 -6.33
C HIS A 36 16.32 -7.34 -5.13
N ALA A 37 15.79 -7.53 -3.92
CA ALA A 37 16.31 -6.90 -2.71
C ALA A 37 17.60 -7.53 -2.17
N ASN A 38 18.02 -8.70 -2.70
CA ASN A 38 19.06 -9.55 -2.08
C ASN A 38 18.82 -9.76 -0.57
N GLY A 39 17.53 -9.80 -0.18
CA GLY A 39 17.09 -9.82 1.21
C GLY A 39 16.73 -11.22 1.67
N PHE A 40 16.19 -11.33 2.89
CA PHE A 40 15.63 -12.59 3.41
C PHE A 40 14.17 -12.46 3.88
N THR A 41 13.55 -11.31 3.63
CA THR A 41 12.20 -10.99 4.07
C THR A 41 11.22 -11.23 2.92
N GLY A 42 10.54 -10.18 2.46
CA GLY A 42 9.50 -10.24 1.46
C GLY A 42 8.66 -8.98 1.50
N THR A 43 7.74 -8.87 0.55
CA THR A 43 6.86 -7.71 0.46
C THR A 43 5.86 -7.69 1.61
N MET A 44 5.63 -6.50 2.19
CA MET A 44 4.58 -6.26 3.17
C MET A 44 3.62 -5.17 2.68
N VAL A 45 2.38 -5.22 3.15
CA VAL A 45 1.40 -4.12 3.06
C VAL A 45 1.02 -3.71 4.48
N GLY A 46 0.91 -2.40 4.72
CA GLY A 46 0.59 -1.87 6.04
C GLY A 46 0.21 -0.40 5.99
N ILE A 47 -0.21 0.12 7.14
CA ILE A 47 -0.48 1.55 7.37
C ILE A 47 0.71 2.11 8.15
N ALA A 48 1.17 3.29 7.77
CA ALA A 48 2.24 4.00 8.45
C ALA A 48 1.83 5.46 8.68
N ALA A 49 2.10 5.96 9.89
CA ALA A 49 2.08 7.37 10.22
C ALA A 49 3.52 7.80 10.51
N GLN A 50 3.99 8.86 9.85
CA GLN A 50 5.34 9.37 10.02
C GLN A 50 5.26 10.87 10.23
N ASP A 51 5.82 11.34 11.33
CA ASP A 51 5.96 12.76 11.64
C ASP A 51 7.46 13.11 11.64
N LEU A 52 7.90 13.86 10.63
CA LEU A 52 9.30 14.26 10.48
C LEU A 52 9.66 15.48 11.33
N VAL A 53 8.66 16.18 11.89
CA VAL A 53 8.83 17.43 12.62
C VAL A 53 8.54 17.29 14.11
N ASP A 54 8.37 16.04 14.58
CA ASP A 54 8.21 15.66 15.99
C ASP A 54 7.10 16.44 16.70
N ARG A 55 5.95 16.59 16.03
CA ARG A 55 4.73 17.21 16.56
C ARG A 55 3.77 16.21 17.19
N GLU A 56 4.20 14.95 17.30
CA GLU A 56 3.42 13.83 17.83
C GLU A 56 2.06 13.69 17.12
N MET A 57 2.03 13.94 15.80
CA MET A 57 0.79 13.83 15.04
C MET A 57 0.29 12.39 14.96
N ALA A 58 -0.91 12.15 15.46
CA ALA A 58 -1.61 10.88 15.34
C ALA A 58 -2.41 10.78 14.03
N ALA A 59 -2.45 9.57 13.47
CA ALA A 59 -3.32 9.24 12.34
C ALA A 59 -4.17 8.02 12.71
N ASP A 60 -5.45 8.26 12.98
CA ASP A 60 -6.39 7.20 13.31
C ASP A 60 -6.85 6.49 12.03
N SER A 61 -6.90 5.15 12.09
CA SER A 61 -7.37 4.30 10.98
C SER A 61 -8.48 3.39 11.49
N ASP A 62 -9.67 3.51 10.93
CA ASP A 62 -10.85 2.76 11.38
C ASP A 62 -10.70 1.24 11.18
N TYR A 63 -10.08 0.83 10.08
CA TYR A 63 -9.86 -0.58 9.76
C TYR A 63 -8.70 -0.79 8.78
N PHE A 64 -8.15 -2.00 8.78
CA PHE A 64 -7.26 -2.51 7.75
C PHE A 64 -7.85 -3.80 7.19
N GLU A 65 -8.12 -3.81 5.89
CA GLU A 65 -8.71 -4.96 5.21
C GLU A 65 -7.73 -5.56 4.20
N LEU A 66 -7.51 -6.87 4.31
CA LEU A 66 -6.72 -7.67 3.37
C LEU A 66 -7.60 -8.80 2.83
N LYS A 67 -7.80 -8.83 1.52
CA LYS A 67 -8.62 -9.83 0.82
C LYS A 67 -7.79 -10.49 -0.27
N ASN A 68 -7.80 -11.82 -0.29
CA ASN A 68 -7.26 -12.60 -1.40
C ASN A 68 -8.38 -12.87 -2.40
N HIS A 69 -8.11 -12.58 -3.68
CA HIS A 69 -8.94 -13.02 -4.78
C HIS A 69 -8.36 -14.35 -5.28
N GLY A 70 -9.05 -15.44 -4.97
CA GLY A 70 -8.65 -16.81 -5.36
C GLY A 70 -8.80 -17.09 -6.84
#